data_AF-A0A7Y5JMW5-F1
#
_entry.id   AF-A0A7Y5JMW5-F1
#
_cell.length_a   1.000
_cell.length_b   1.000
_cell.length_c   1.000
_cell.angle_alpha   90.00
_cell.angle_beta   90.00
_cell.angle_gamma   90.00
#
_symmetry.space_group_name_H-M   'P 1'
#
loop_
_entity.id
_entity.type
_entity.pdbx_description
1 polymer ?
#
loop_
_entity_poly.entity_id
_entity_poly.type
_entity_poly.pdbx_seq_one_letter_code
_entity_poly.pdbx_strand_id
1 'polypeptide(L)'
;FTSSIDQALAVMNGEFTNRISRVSEKSLLGRIFKEHRAADDRIKELYLALLFREPQAAELQRALEFVNSGGPTQRNFEDLMFALLMTTEFATNH
;
A
#
# COMPACT_ATOMS: atom_id res chain seq x y z
N PHE A 1 -28.57 -2.50 9.65
CA PHE A 1 -27.51 -3.14 10.45
C PHE A 1 -26.26 -3.26 9.59
N THR A 2 -25.42 -2.21 9.55
CA THR A 2 -24.13 -2.19 8.82
C THR A 2 -22.93 -2.12 9.77
N SER A 3 -23.19 -2.03 11.08
CA SER A 3 -22.20 -1.79 12.13
C SER A 3 -21.12 -2.87 12.24
N SER A 4 -21.38 -4.10 11.80
CA SER A 4 -20.40 -5.20 11.91
C SER A 4 -19.26 -5.10 10.90
N ILE A 5 -19.50 -4.56 9.70
CA ILE A 5 -18.46 -4.42 8.67
C ILE A 5 -17.52 -3.27 9.02
N ASP A 6 -18.06 -2.11 9.40
CA ASP A 6 -17.25 -0.95 9.79
C ASP A 6 -16.46 -1.22 11.08
N GLN A 7 -17.04 -1.95 12.04
CA GLN A 7 -16.37 -2.32 13.27
C GLN A 7 -15.32 -3.42 13.05
N ALA A 8 -15.58 -4.39 12.15
CA ALA A 8 -14.57 -5.36 11.73
C ALA A 8 -13.40 -4.68 11.00
N LEU A 9 -13.70 -3.73 10.11
CA LEU A 9 -12.71 -2.85 9.46
C LEU A 9 -11.87 -2.13 10.50
N ALA A 10 -12.47 -1.46 11.49
CA ALA A 10 -11.73 -0.74 12.52
C ALA A 10 -10.82 -1.66 13.37
N VAL A 11 -11.26 -2.89 13.67
CA VAL A 11 -10.46 -3.88 14.41
C VAL A 11 -9.31 -4.41 13.55
N MET A 12 -9.57 -4.73 12.27
CA MET A 12 -8.53 -5.11 11.31
C MET A 12 -7.50 -3.98 11.15
N ASN A 13 -7.96 -2.73 10.99
CA ASN A 13 -7.09 -1.56 10.88
C ASN A 13 -6.19 -1.41 12.13
N GLY A 14 -6.73 -1.63 13.33
CA GLY A 14 -5.97 -1.57 14.59
C GLY A 14 -4.89 -2.64 14.72
N GLU A 15 -5.21 -3.90 14.41
CA GLU A 15 -4.22 -5.00 14.46
C GLU A 15 -3.18 -4.92 13.33
N PHE A 16 -3.60 -4.46 12.14
CA PHE A 16 -2.76 -4.42 10.95
C PHE A 16 -1.77 -3.25 11.00
N THR A 17 -2.22 -2.07 11.44
CA THR A 17 -1.35 -0.90 11.69
C THR A 17 -0.23 -1.22 12.68
N ASN A 18 -0.54 -2.02 13.72
CA ASN A 18 0.46 -2.41 14.72
C ASN A 18 1.52 -3.41 14.18
N ARG A 19 1.18 -4.21 13.16
CA ARG A 19 2.13 -5.12 12.49
C ARG A 19 3.03 -4.38 11.50
N ILE A 20 2.50 -3.39 10.78
CA ILE A 20 3.24 -2.60 9.79
C ILE A 20 4.22 -1.62 10.46
N SER A 21 3.89 -1.12 11.64
CA SER A 21 4.79 -0.27 12.43
C SER A 21 6.15 -0.93 12.75
N ARG A 22 6.27 -2.26 12.59
CA ARG A 22 7.52 -3.03 12.78
C ARG A 22 8.39 -3.16 11.52
N VAL A 23 8.05 -2.47 10.43
CA VAL A 23 8.78 -2.46 9.14
C VAL A 23 10.24 -2.00 9.36
N SER A 24 11.17 -2.95 9.33
CA SER A 24 12.64 -2.71 9.38
C SER A 24 13.24 -2.65 7.97
N GLU A 25 14.56 -2.50 7.81
CA GLU A 25 15.26 -2.59 6.51
C GLU A 25 15.00 -3.90 5.74
N LYS A 26 14.48 -4.95 6.41
CA LYS A 26 13.99 -6.19 5.77
C LYS A 26 12.54 -6.10 5.29
N SER A 27 11.92 -4.93 5.35
CA SER A 27 10.55 -4.72 4.94
C SER A 27 10.37 -4.78 3.43
N LEU A 28 9.14 -5.07 3.02
CA LEU A 28 8.73 -5.08 1.63
C LEU A 28 9.15 -3.80 0.89
N LEU A 29 8.89 -2.62 1.46
CA LEU A 29 9.27 -1.35 0.85
C LEU A 29 10.79 -1.18 0.74
N GLY A 30 11.56 -1.58 1.76
CA GLY A 30 13.02 -1.56 1.70
C GLY A 30 13.57 -2.41 0.54
N ARG A 31 12.99 -3.59 0.30
CA ARG A 31 13.33 -4.45 -0.84
C ARG A 31 12.99 -3.77 -2.17
N ILE A 32 11.78 -3.23 -2.31
CA ILE A 32 11.29 -2.56 -3.53
C ILE A 32 12.17 -1.36 -3.90
N PHE A 33 12.57 -0.54 -2.93
CA PHE A 33 13.43 0.63 -3.16
C PHE A 33 14.85 0.24 -3.59
N LYS A 34 15.34 -0.93 -3.17
CA LYS A 34 16.64 -1.47 -3.58
C LYS A 34 16.61 -2.06 -4.99
N GLU A 35 15.52 -2.73 -5.37
CA GLU A 35 15.37 -3.42 -6.65
C GLU A 35 14.95 -2.46 -7.78
N HIS A 36 14.16 -1.42 -7.48
CA HIS A 36 13.60 -0.53 -8.49
C HIS A 36 14.03 0.93 -8.29
N ARG A 37 14.41 1.60 -9.39
CA ARG A 37 14.77 3.02 -9.39
C ARG A 37 13.61 3.93 -9.77
N ALA A 38 12.75 3.50 -10.70
CA ALA A 38 11.65 4.30 -11.21
C ALA A 38 10.43 4.20 -10.28
N ALA A 39 9.70 5.31 -10.10
CA ALA A 39 8.57 5.37 -9.18
C ALA A 39 7.39 4.50 -9.64
N ASP A 40 7.17 4.42 -10.95
CA ASP A 40 6.18 3.58 -11.59
C ASP A 40 6.45 2.09 -11.37
N ASP A 41 7.71 1.64 -11.49
CA ASP A 41 8.09 0.26 -11.22
C ASP A 41 7.88 -0.10 -9.74
N ARG A 42 8.22 0.82 -8.82
CA ARG A 42 7.97 0.65 -7.39
C ARG A 42 6.48 0.52 -7.06
N ILE A 43 5.63 1.33 -7.71
CA ILE A 43 4.18 1.25 -7.54
C ILE A 43 3.65 -0.09 -8.07
N LYS A 44 4.10 -0.54 -9.25
CA LYS A 44 3.67 -1.82 -9.82
C LYS A 44 4.02 -2.99 -8.90
N GLU A 45 5.25 -3.05 -8.41
CA GLU A 45 5.68 -4.10 -7.48
C GLU A 45 4.90 -4.05 -6.16
N LEU A 46 4.54 -2.85 -5.68
CA LEU A 46 3.71 -2.70 -4.48
C LEU A 46 2.30 -3.25 -4.69
N TYR A 47 1.67 -2.97 -5.84
CA TYR A 47 0.37 -3.54 -6.20
C TYR A 47 0.43 -5.06 -6.37
N LEU A 48 1.49 -5.57 -7.01
CA LEU A 48 1.69 -7.01 -7.18
C LEU A 48 1.85 -7.71 -5.82
N ALA A 49 2.66 -7.13 -4.93
CA ALA A 49 2.95 -7.71 -3.63
C ALA A 49 1.77 -7.69 -2.65
N LEU A 50 0.84 -6.72 -2.81
CA LEU A 50 -0.30 -6.54 -1.90
C LEU A 50 -1.62 -7.07 -2.46
N LEU A 51 -1.88 -6.87 -3.76
CA LEU A 51 -3.16 -7.17 -4.41
C LEU A 51 -3.06 -8.31 -5.44
N PHE A 52 -1.87 -8.90 -5.64
CA PHE A 52 -1.59 -9.96 -6.60
C PHE A 52 -1.98 -9.66 -8.06
N ARG A 53 -1.99 -8.37 -8.41
CA ARG A 53 -2.25 -7.89 -9.77
C ARG A 53 -1.45 -6.64 -10.08
N GLU A 54 -1.32 -6.32 -11.35
CA GLU A 54 -0.80 -5.01 -11.76
C GLU A 54 -1.84 -3.90 -11.56
N PRO A 55 -1.39 -2.66 -11.30
CA PRO A 55 -2.29 -1.50 -11.26
C PRO A 55 -2.84 -1.23 -12.65
N GLN A 56 -4.10 -0.82 -12.74
CA GLN A 56 -4.65 -0.27 -13.97
C GLN A 56 -4.05 1.11 -14.28
N ALA A 57 -4.10 1.55 -15.54
CA ALA A 57 -3.50 2.82 -15.97
C ALA A 57 -3.99 4.02 -15.12
N ALA A 58 -5.27 4.06 -14.78
CA ALA A 58 -5.85 5.13 -13.96
C ALA A 58 -5.47 5.03 -12.47
N GLU A 59 -5.16 3.84 -11.96
CA GLU A 59 -4.66 3.64 -10.59
C GLU A 59 -3.19 4.03 -10.49
N LEU A 60 -2.38 3.61 -11.47
CA LEU A 60 -0.97 3.96 -11.58
C LEU A 60 -0.80 5.48 -11.66
N GLN A 61 -1.60 6.16 -12.48
CA GLN A 61 -1.54 7.61 -12.59
C GLN A 61 -1.86 8.30 -11.26
N ARG A 62 -2.94 7.90 -10.57
CA ARG A 62 -3.30 8.46 -9.25
C ARG A 62 -2.24 8.18 -8.20
N ALA A 63 -1.68 6.96 -8.19
CA ALA A 63 -0.60 6.59 -7.28
C ALA A 63 0.67 7.43 -7.55
N LEU A 64 1.01 7.67 -8.82
CA LEU A 64 2.12 8.55 -9.21
C LEU A 64 1.87 9.99 -8.77
N GLU A 65 0.68 10.53 -8.99
CA GLU A 65 0.30 11.87 -8.54
C GLU A 65 0.40 11.99 -7.01
N PHE A 66 -0.08 10.96 -6.29
CA PHE A 66 -0.01 10.89 -4.83
C PHE A 66 1.44 10.88 -4.33
N VAL A 67 2.28 9.96 -4.81
CA VAL A 67 3.67 9.86 -4.32
C VAL A 67 4.54 11.04 -4.71
N ASN A 68 4.19 11.76 -5.78
CA ASN A 68 4.88 12.97 -6.21
C ASN A 68 4.36 14.24 -5.54
N SER A 69 3.20 14.20 -4.88
CA SER A 69 2.69 15.34 -4.11
C SER A 69 3.64 15.61 -2.91
N GLY A 70 4.45 16.66 -3.03
CA GLY A 70 5.49 16.99 -2.05
C GLY A 70 6.88 16.34 -2.29
N GLY A 71 7.07 15.65 -3.42
CA GLY A 71 8.33 15.01 -3.82
C GLY A 71 8.41 13.52 -3.44
N PRO A 72 9.06 12.67 -4.26
CA PRO A 72 9.07 11.22 -4.07
C PRO A 72 9.95 10.83 -2.89
N THR A 73 9.35 10.80 -1.70
CA THR A 73 9.99 10.31 -0.48
C THR A 73 9.54 8.90 -0.15
N GLN A 74 10.37 8.15 0.57
CA GLN A 74 9.99 6.82 1.06
C GLN A 74 8.68 6.85 1.87
N ARG A 75 8.46 7.92 2.62
CA ARG A 75 7.24 8.15 3.40
C ARG A 75 5.97 8.13 2.55
N ASN A 76 5.99 8.76 1.37
CA ASN A 76 4.81 8.77 0.50
C ASN A 76 4.48 7.36 -0.04
N PHE A 77 5.48 6.49 -0.19
CA PHE A 77 5.26 5.09 -0.54
C PHE A 77 4.76 4.26 0.64
N GLU A 78 5.17 4.59 1.87
CA GLU A 78 4.61 4.01 3.09
C GLU A 78 3.13 4.37 3.24
N ASP A 79 2.77 5.63 2.99
CA ASP A 79 1.38 6.10 3.01
C ASP A 79 0.55 5.44 1.90
N LEU A 80 1.12 5.26 0.70
CA LEU A 80 0.47 4.52 -0.40
C LEU A 80 0.25 3.04 -0.03
N MET A 81 1.26 2.38 0.54
CA MET A 81 1.16 1.01 1.02
C MET A 81 0.03 0.89 2.04
N PHE A 82 -0.02 1.81 3.02
CA PHE A 82 -1.09 1.85 4.00
C PHE A 82 -2.46 2.02 3.33
N ALA A 83 -2.60 2.93 2.37
CA ALA A 83 -3.84 3.13 1.64
C ALA A 83 -4.30 1.86 0.91
N LEU A 84 -3.37 1.13 0.25
CA LEU A 84 -3.69 -0.12 -0.47
C LEU A 84 -4.17 -1.22 0.46
N LEU A 85 -3.52 -1.37 1.61
CA LEU A 85 -3.90 -2.35 2.64
C LEU A 85 -5.29 -2.09 3.24
N MET A 86 -5.71 -0.83 3.24
CA MET A 86 -7.01 -0.39 3.76
C MET A 86 -8.12 -0.51 2.71
N THR A 87 -7.81 -0.91 1.47
CA THR A 87 -8.82 -1.11 0.44
C THR A 87 -9.65 -2.36 0.71
N THR A 88 -10.90 -2.33 0.27
CA THR A 88 -11.78 -3.51 0.31
C THR A 88 -11.24 -4.65 -0.53
N GLU A 89 -10.49 -4.34 -1.58
CA GLU A 89 -9.88 -5.34 -2.46
C GLU A 89 -8.85 -6.21 -1.73
N PHE A 90 -7.99 -5.58 -0.92
CA PHE A 90 -7.07 -6.30 -0.04
C PHE A 90 -7.86 -7.21 0.93
N ALA A 91 -8.94 -6.71 1.52
CA ALA A 91 -9.77 -7.49 2.45
C ALA A 91 -10.50 -8.69 1.80
N THR A 92 -10.69 -8.70 0.48
CA THR A 92 -11.44 -9.76 -0.24
C THR A 92 -10.58 -10.73 -1.05
N ASN A 93 -9.35 -10.34 -1.42
CA ASN A 93 -8.43 -11.18 -2.20
C ASN A 93 -7.58 -12.14 -1.33
N HIS A 94 -7.82 -12.19 -0.02
CA HIS A 94 -7.09 -13.01 0.95
C HIS A 94 -7.96 -14.08 1.62
#